data_AF-A0A356RDQ2-F1
#
_entry.id   AF-A0A356RDQ2-F1
#
_cell.length_a   1.000
_cell.length_b   1.000
_cell.length_c   1.000
_cell.angle_alpha   90.00
_cell.angle_beta   90.00
_cell.angle_gamma   90.00
#
_symmetry.space_group_name_H-M   'P 1'
#
loop_
_entity.id
_entity.type
_entity.pdbx_description
1 polymer ?
#
loop_
_entity_poly.entity_id
_entity_poly.type
_entity_poly.pdbx_seq_one_letter_code
_entity_poly.pdbx_strand_id
1 'polypeptide(L)'
;ASRFVSGYLIQLVADVKSLDGPSGADHDFTDLHAWVEAYLPGAGWVGLDATSGLLAGEGHIPLACTPHPLTAAPISGVMDICETTFSHEMSVTRIVETPRVTKPYTEEQWQAIDTFGQRLDQEMAA
;
A
#
# COMPACT_ATOMS: atom_id res chain seq x y z
N ALA A 1 4.31 -17.66 20.78
CA ALA A 1 3.76 -18.46 19.66
C ALA A 1 4.10 -17.75 18.35
N SER A 2 4.16 -18.46 17.22
CA SER A 2 4.32 -17.84 15.90
C SER A 2 3.31 -18.42 14.90
N ARG A 3 2.99 -17.64 13.86
CA ARG A 3 2.12 -18.07 12.76
C ARG A 3 2.57 -17.47 11.43
N PHE A 4 2.36 -18.21 10.35
CA PHE A 4 2.44 -17.75 8.98
C PHE A 4 1.21 -16.93 8.64
N VAL A 5 1.39 -15.83 7.91
CA VAL A 5 0.32 -14.98 7.41
C VAL A 5 0.46 -14.88 5.89
N SER A 6 -0.65 -15.15 5.20
CA SER A 6 -0.81 -14.91 3.76
C SER A 6 -1.83 -13.78 3.59
N GLY A 7 -1.59 -12.88 2.65
CA GLY A 7 -2.47 -11.74 2.42
C GLY A 7 -1.97 -10.85 1.30
N TYR A 8 -2.15 -9.55 1.49
CA TYR A 8 -1.78 -8.54 0.52
C TYR A 8 -0.84 -7.52 1.14
N LEU A 9 0.05 -6.97 0.33
CA LEU A 9 0.87 -5.82 0.69
C LEU A 9 0.52 -4.66 -0.25
N ILE A 10 -0.02 -3.59 0.33
CA ILE A 10 -0.20 -2.31 -0.34
C ILE A 10 0.99 -1.42 0.00
N GLN A 11 1.69 -0.94 -1.02
CA GLN A 11 2.71 0.10 -0.86
C GLN A 11 2.33 1.30 -1.70
N LEU A 12 2.15 2.43 -1.02
CA LEU A 12 1.92 3.71 -1.67
C LEU A 12 3.24 4.43 -1.88
N VAL A 13 3.39 5.09 -3.02
CA VAL A 13 4.54 5.97 -3.27
C VAL A 13 4.54 7.09 -2.24
N ALA A 14 5.68 7.26 -1.56
CA ALA A 14 5.92 8.35 -0.63
C ALA A 14 5.99 9.68 -1.38
N ASP A 15 5.47 10.76 -0.79
CA ASP A 15 5.55 12.08 -1.43
C ASP A 15 6.97 12.62 -1.47
N VAL A 16 7.75 12.29 -0.44
CA VAL A 16 9.13 12.74 -0.29
C VAL A 16 10.01 11.51 -0.34
N LYS A 17 10.95 11.53 -1.28
CA LYS A 17 11.97 10.50 -1.39
C LYS A 17 12.90 10.57 -0.18
N SER A 18 13.33 9.40 0.29
CA SER A 18 14.33 9.32 1.36
C SER A 18 15.65 9.93 0.91
N LEU A 19 16.30 10.68 1.80
CA LEU A 19 17.61 11.29 1.55
C LEU A 19 18.75 10.26 1.66
N ASP A 20 18.73 9.44 2.71
CA ASP A 20 19.84 8.57 3.10
C ASP A 20 19.50 7.06 3.02
N GLY A 21 18.41 6.70 2.35
CA GLY A 21 17.93 5.32 2.29
C GLY A 21 17.01 5.02 1.12
N PRO A 22 16.55 3.77 0.98
CA PRO A 22 15.61 3.39 -0.06
C PRO A 22 14.29 4.16 0.10
N SER A 23 13.80 4.75 -0.99
CA SER A 23 12.56 5.55 -0.99
C SER A 23 11.28 4.71 -1.06
N GLY A 24 11.40 3.38 -1.00
CA GLY A 24 10.29 2.45 -1.18
C GLY A 24 9.88 2.31 -2.65
N ALA A 25 8.58 2.11 -2.86
CA ALA A 25 7.97 1.93 -4.18
C ALA A 25 8.07 3.19 -5.05
N ASP A 26 8.21 3.04 -6.36
CA ASP A 26 8.20 4.14 -7.33
C ASP A 26 6.80 4.50 -7.85
N HIS A 27 5.82 3.61 -7.64
CA HIS A 27 4.39 3.80 -7.89
C HIS A 27 3.55 3.13 -6.82
N ASP A 28 2.26 3.46 -6.76
CA ASP A 28 1.33 2.74 -5.90
C ASP A 28 1.10 1.33 -6.46
N PHE A 29 1.33 0.31 -5.63
CA PHE A 29 1.07 -1.07 -6.04
C PHE A 29 0.47 -1.89 -4.91
N THR A 30 -0.08 -3.04 -5.31
CA THR A 30 -0.60 -4.06 -4.40
C THR A 30 -0.23 -5.42 -4.96
N ASP A 31 0.29 -6.29 -4.11
CA ASP A 31 0.68 -7.66 -4.47
C ASP A 31 0.27 -8.66 -3.41
N LEU A 32 0.15 -9.93 -3.81
CA LEU A 32 0.07 -11.04 -2.88
C LEU A 32 1.35 -11.09 -2.06
N HIS A 33 1.21 -11.23 -0.74
CA HIS A 33 2.35 -11.18 0.17
C HIS A 33 2.20 -12.15 1.33
N ALA A 34 3.33 -12.50 1.93
CA ALA A 34 3.38 -13.35 3.10
C ALA A 34 4.43 -12.86 4.10
N TRP A 35 4.09 -13.00 5.38
CA TRP A 35 4.97 -12.63 6.49
C TRP A 35 4.74 -13.56 7.70
N VAL A 36 5.51 -13.35 8.77
CA VAL A 36 5.35 -14.10 10.03
C VAL A 36 4.83 -13.17 11.11
N GLU A 37 3.95 -13.67 11.96
CA GLU A 37 3.60 -12.98 13.20
C GLU A 37 4.06 -13.77 14.42
N ALA A 38 4.61 -13.06 15.40
CA ALA A 38 4.97 -13.59 16.71
C ALA A 38 4.05 -13.01 17.78
N TYR A 39 3.46 -13.88 18.62
CA TYR A 39 2.70 -13.45 19.78
C TYR A 39 3.64 -13.07 20.92
N LEU A 40 3.58 -11.81 21.32
CA LEU A 40 4.29 -11.24 22.45
C LEU A 40 3.29 -10.90 23.58
N PRO A 41 3.50 -11.39 24.81
CA PRO A 41 2.64 -11.04 25.94
C PRO A 41 2.50 -9.51 26.10
N GLY A 42 1.26 -9.03 26.17
CA GLY A 42 0.94 -7.60 26.27
C GLY A 42 0.84 -6.85 24.93
N ALA A 43 1.71 -7.17 23.96
CA ALA A 43 1.71 -6.51 22.64
C ALA A 43 0.84 -7.23 21.60
N GLY A 44 0.42 -8.47 21.85
CA GLY A 44 -0.40 -9.24 20.91
C GLY A 44 0.44 -9.85 19.79
N TRP A 45 -0.13 -9.96 18.59
CA TRP A 45 0.58 -10.48 17.42
C TRP A 45 1.36 -9.37 16.72
N VAL A 46 2.67 -9.54 16.61
CA VAL A 46 3.59 -8.59 15.96
C VAL A 46 4.08 -9.19 14.66
N GLY A 47 3.84 -8.51 13.54
CA GLY A 47 4.26 -8.95 12.22
C GLY A 47 5.69 -8.59 11.87
N LEU A 48 6.41 -9.54 11.29
CA LEU A 48 7.78 -9.44 10.81
C LEU A 48 7.82 -9.84 9.35
N ASP A 49 8.23 -8.92 8.49
CA ASP A 49 8.35 -9.13 7.06
C ASP A 49 9.83 -9.26 6.66
N ALA A 50 10.26 -10.50 6.45
CA ALA A 50 11.64 -10.80 6.09
C ALA A 50 12.01 -10.35 4.66
N THR A 51 11.02 -10.10 3.80
CA THR A 51 11.25 -9.62 2.43
C THR A 51 11.67 -8.16 2.42
N SER A 52 11.00 -7.32 3.22
CA SER A 52 11.34 -5.90 3.36
C SER A 52 12.37 -5.63 4.46
N GLY A 53 12.54 -6.55 5.41
CA GLY A 53 13.34 -6.34 6.62
C GLY A 53 12.66 -5.41 7.64
N LEU A 54 11.36 -5.15 7.48
CA LEU A 54 10.58 -4.24 8.30
C LEU A 54 9.52 -5.00 9.12
N LEU A 55 8.94 -4.30 10.10
CA LEU A 55 7.73 -4.79 10.77
C LEU A 55 6.53 -4.65 9.83
N ALA A 56 5.56 -5.54 9.96
CA ALA A 56 4.30 -5.41 9.25
C ALA A 56 3.56 -4.14 9.69
N GLY A 57 3.14 -3.34 8.72
CA GLY A 57 2.46 -2.06 8.93
C GLY A 57 1.05 -2.06 8.37
N GLU A 58 0.49 -0.87 8.19
CA GLU A 58 -0.87 -0.67 7.67
C GLU A 58 -1.10 -1.23 6.25
N GLY A 59 -0.03 -1.34 5.46
CA GLY A 59 -0.07 -1.91 4.12
C GLY A 59 -0.19 -3.44 4.11
N HIS A 60 0.11 -4.11 5.22
CA HIS A 60 0.03 -5.57 5.34
C HIS A 60 -1.39 -5.97 5.74
N ILE A 61 -2.18 -6.43 4.78
CA ILE A 61 -3.58 -6.82 4.97
C ILE A 61 -3.66 -8.35 5.10
N PRO A 62 -3.85 -8.90 6.32
CA PRO A 62 -3.89 -10.34 6.52
C PRO A 62 -5.16 -10.95 5.91
N LEU A 63 -5.00 -12.01 5.11
CA LEU A 63 -6.12 -12.79 4.56
C LEU A 63 -6.29 -14.13 5.29
N ALA A 64 -5.19 -14.83 5.56
CA ALA A 64 -5.17 -16.12 6.25
C ALA A 64 -3.98 -16.21 7.22
N CYS A 65 -4.22 -16.73 8.42
CA CYS A 65 -3.19 -16.93 9.45
C CYS A 65 -3.18 -18.38 9.93
N THR A 66 -2.03 -19.05 9.89
CA THR A 66 -1.90 -20.47 10.25
C THR A 66 -0.51 -20.79 10.81
N PRO A 67 -0.36 -21.78 11.72
CA PRO A 67 0.97 -22.29 12.07
C PRO A 67 1.74 -22.93 10.91
N HIS A 68 1.06 -23.40 9.85
CA HIS A 68 1.67 -24.12 8.72
C HIS A 68 1.30 -23.50 7.37
N PRO A 69 2.27 -23.01 6.56
CA PRO A 69 1.99 -22.32 5.30
C PRO A 69 1.10 -23.09 4.31
N LEU A 70 1.24 -24.41 4.25
CA LEU A 70 0.45 -25.26 3.35
C LEU A 70 -1.06 -25.19 3.63
N THR A 71 -1.48 -24.87 4.85
CA THR A 71 -2.91 -24.75 5.17
C THR A 71 -3.47 -23.36 4.84
N ALA A 72 -2.63 -22.44 4.35
CA ALA A 72 -3.05 -21.17 3.77
C ALA A 72 -3.07 -21.22 2.22
N ALA A 73 -2.89 -22.40 1.62
CA ALA A 73 -2.97 -22.56 0.18
C ALA A 73 -4.36 -22.13 -0.33
N PRO A 74 -4.44 -21.29 -1.38
CA PRO A 74 -5.73 -20.81 -1.91
C PRO A 74 -6.52 -21.91 -2.61
N ILE A 75 -5.83 -22.98 -3.07
CA ILE A 75 -6.41 -24.12 -3.77
C ILE A 75 -5.80 -25.39 -3.17
N SER A 76 -6.64 -26.39 -2.92
CA SER A 76 -6.24 -27.72 -2.43
C SER A 76 -6.92 -28.81 -3.25
N GLY A 77 -6.22 -29.91 -3.51
CA GLY A 77 -6.78 -31.04 -4.26
C GLY A 77 -5.70 -31.96 -4.81
N VAL A 78 -6.12 -32.84 -5.72
CA VAL A 78 -5.25 -33.71 -6.52
C VAL A 78 -5.15 -33.13 -7.93
N MET A 79 -4.00 -33.26 -8.58
CA MET A 79 -3.80 -32.86 -9.97
C MET A 79 -3.37 -34.07 -10.82
N ASP A 80 -3.75 -34.06 -12.09
CA ASP A 80 -3.20 -34.91 -13.15
C ASP A 80 -2.61 -33.99 -14.24
N ILE A 81 -2.02 -34.54 -15.30
CA ILE A 81 -1.45 -33.75 -16.39
C ILE A 81 -2.55 -32.89 -17.03
N CYS A 82 -2.41 -31.58 -16.94
CA CYS A 82 -3.31 -30.61 -17.54
C CYS A 82 -2.54 -29.39 -18.05
N GLU A 83 -3.00 -28.81 -19.17
CA GLU A 83 -2.56 -27.49 -19.61
C GLU A 83 -3.55 -26.44 -19.09
N THR A 84 -3.03 -25.31 -18.60
CA THR A 84 -3.88 -24.23 -18.10
C THR A 84 -3.28 -22.88 -18.46
N THR A 85 -4.16 -21.90 -18.68
CA THR A 85 -3.79 -20.49 -18.71
C THR A 85 -4.29 -19.87 -17.42
N PHE A 86 -3.39 -19.25 -16.67
CA PHE A 86 -3.70 -18.57 -15.42
C PHE A 86 -3.50 -17.06 -15.58
N SER A 87 -4.44 -16.28 -15.09
CA SER A 87 -4.32 -14.83 -14.99
C SER A 87 -4.68 -14.38 -13.57
N HIS A 88 -3.99 -13.35 -13.11
CA HIS A 88 -4.36 -12.62 -11.91
C HIS A 88 -4.25 -11.12 -12.21
N GLU A 89 -5.10 -10.32 -11.57
CA GLU A 89 -5.08 -8.87 -11.68
C GLU A 89 -5.17 -8.28 -10.28
N MET A 90 -4.35 -7.28 -10.02
CA MET A 90 -4.37 -6.51 -8.79
C MET A 90 -4.20 -5.03 -9.12
N SER A 91 -5.00 -4.19 -8.49
CA SER A 91 -4.95 -2.74 -8.66
C SER A 91 -5.24 -2.03 -7.35
N VAL A 92 -4.67 -0.85 -7.19
CA VAL A 92 -4.89 0.03 -6.05
C VAL A 92 -5.17 1.44 -6.57
N THR A 93 -6.16 2.10 -5.98
CA THR A 93 -6.57 3.46 -6.35
C THR A 93 -6.79 4.27 -5.10
N ARG A 94 -6.26 5.50 -5.05
CA ARG A 94 -6.52 6.45 -3.97
C ARG A 94 -7.93 7.03 -4.13
N ILE A 95 -8.80 6.84 -3.14
CA ILE A 95 -10.20 7.31 -3.19
C ILE A 95 -10.32 8.78 -2.79
N VAL A 96 -9.62 9.19 -1.73
CA VAL A 96 -9.59 10.57 -1.24
C VAL A 96 -8.13 10.95 -0.99
N GLU A 97 -7.60 11.86 -1.82
CA GLU A 97 -6.28 12.43 -1.61
C GLU A 97 -6.46 13.91 -1.23
N THR A 98 -6.34 14.20 0.06
CA THR A 98 -6.32 15.59 0.53
C THR A 98 -5.10 16.31 -0.05
N PRO A 99 -5.19 17.61 -0.37
CA PRO A 99 -4.05 18.39 -0.86
C PRO A 99 -2.84 18.20 0.07
N ARG A 100 -1.72 17.79 -0.52
CA ARG A 100 -0.50 17.50 0.23
C ARG A 100 0.44 18.69 0.09
N VAL A 101 0.91 19.23 1.22
CA VAL A 101 1.89 20.33 1.23
C VAL A 101 3.24 19.95 0.62
N THR A 102 3.47 18.66 0.42
CA THR A 102 4.67 18.05 -0.18
C THR A 102 4.62 17.99 -1.70
N LYS A 103 3.47 18.27 -2.33
CA LYS A 103 3.31 18.28 -3.79
C LYS A 103 2.97 19.69 -4.28
N PRO A 104 3.37 20.07 -5.51
CA PRO A 104 2.88 21.29 -6.13
C PRO A 104 1.36 21.29 -6.26
N TYR A 105 0.76 22.48 -6.32
CA TYR A 105 -0.63 22.63 -6.73
C TYR A 105 -0.85 22.04 -8.12
N THR A 106 -2.01 21.43 -8.34
CA THR A 106 -2.41 21.05 -9.70
C THR A 106 -2.61 22.29 -10.55
N GLU A 107 -2.56 22.13 -11.87
CA GLU A 107 -2.80 23.22 -12.80
C GLU A 107 -4.17 23.88 -12.56
N GLU A 108 -5.20 23.08 -12.28
CA GLU A 108 -6.55 23.55 -11.99
C GLU A 108 -6.61 24.34 -10.68
N GLN A 109 -5.89 23.89 -9.65
CA GLN A 109 -5.77 24.60 -8.38
C GLN A 109 -5.06 25.94 -8.58
N TRP A 110 -4.00 25.97 -9.37
CA TRP A 110 -3.25 27.18 -9.66
C TRP A 110 -4.08 28.20 -10.43
N GLN A 111 -4.78 27.76 -11.47
CA GLN A 111 -5.71 28.60 -12.24
C GLN A 111 -6.83 29.18 -11.37
N ALA A 112 -7.36 28.39 -10.42
CA ALA A 112 -8.38 28.87 -9.49
C ALA A 112 -7.84 29.97 -8.57
N ILE A 113 -6.60 29.84 -8.08
CA ILE A 113 -5.93 30.85 -7.26
C ILE A 113 -5.74 32.14 -8.07
N ASP A 114 -5.23 32.03 -9.30
CA ASP A 114 -4.98 33.19 -10.17
C ASP A 114 -6.28 33.93 -10.53
N THR A 115 -7.32 33.18 -10.90
CA THR A 115 -8.65 33.74 -11.20
C THR A 115 -9.24 34.48 -9.99
N PHE A 116 -9.07 33.92 -8.79
CA PHE A 116 -9.52 34.58 -7.56
C PHE A 116 -8.74 35.87 -7.27
N GLY A 117 -7.43 35.86 -7.49
CA GLY A 117 -6.58 37.05 -7.36
C GLY A 117 -7.02 38.17 -8.30
N GLN A 118 -7.21 37.84 -9.59
CA GLN A 118 -7.70 38.81 -10.59
C GLN A 118 -9.05 39.41 -10.21
N ARG A 119 -9.96 38.62 -9.63
CA ARG A 119 -11.26 39.12 -9.15
C ARG A 119 -11.09 40.08 -7.97
N LEU A 120 -10.26 39.73 -6.99
CA LEU A 120 -10.00 40.58 -5.83
C LEU A 120 -9.39 41.92 -6.24
N ASP A 121 -8.45 41.91 -7.18
CA ASP A 121 -7.82 43.13 -7.71
C ASP A 121 -8.85 44.04 -8.39
N GLN A 122 -9.78 43.46 -9.15
CA GLN A 122 -10.89 44.22 -9.77
C GLN A 122 -11.82 44.84 -8.72
N GLU A 123 -12.14 44.11 -7.65
CA GLU A 123 -12.98 44.61 -6.55
C GLU A 123 -12.29 45.73 -5.75
N MET A 124 -10.98 45.65 -5.56
CA MET A 124 -10.21 46.68 -4.83
C MET A 124 -9.93 47.94 -5.65
N ALA A 125 -9.99 47.86 -6.98
CA ALA A 125 -9.79 49.00 -7.88
C ALA A 125 -11.07 49.82 -8.14
N ALA A 126 -12.23 49.35 -7.68
CA ALA A 126 -13.54 50.01 -7.79
C ALA A 126 -13.86 50.88 -6.57
#